data_AF-A0A5D3CZC3-F1
#
_entry.id   AF-A0A5D3CZC3-F1
#
_cell.length_a   1.000
_cell.length_b   1.000
_cell.length_c   1.000
_cell.angle_alpha   90.00
_cell.angle_beta   90.00
_cell.angle_gamma   90.00
#
_symmetry.space_group_name_H-M   'P 1'
#
loop_
_entity.id
_entity.type
_entity.pdbx_description
1 polymer ?
#
loop_
_entity_poly.entity_id
_entity_poly.type
_entity_poly.pdbx_seq_one_letter_code
_entity_poly.pdbx_strand_id
1 'polypeptide(L)'
;MLVSNCLFRMGGAAILLSNRPSDRRRSKYQLIHTVRTHKGSDDKCYNCVFQQEDDTGRVGVRLSKDLMAVAGEALKTNITTLGPLVLPMSEQLLFFATLVAKKIFKIKKIKPYIPDFKLAFEHFCIHAGGRAVLDELEKNLDLSEWHMEPSRMTLNRFGNTSSSSLWYELAYSEAKGRIRKGDRTWQIAFGSGFKCNSAVWRALRTVDPAKEKNPWMDEIHEFPVEVPRVAPIHKP
;
A
#
# COMPACT_ATOMS: atom_id res chain seq x y z
N MET A 1 -0.99 27.16 8.59
CA MET A 1 -0.63 25.79 9.00
C MET A 1 -1.26 24.78 8.05
N LEU A 2 -0.42 24.05 7.31
CA LEU A 2 -0.86 22.95 6.46
C LEU A 2 -1.20 21.73 7.33
N VAL A 3 -2.46 21.28 7.32
CA VAL A 3 -2.96 20.13 8.12
C VAL A 3 -2.16 18.85 7.87
N SER A 4 -1.62 18.69 6.66
CA SER A 4 -0.73 17.61 6.26
C SER A 4 0.55 17.51 7.10
N ASN A 5 1.04 18.61 7.68
CA ASN A 5 2.21 18.58 8.56
C ASN A 5 1.92 17.79 9.85
N CYS A 6 0.65 17.59 10.21
CA CYS A 6 0.26 16.73 11.33
C CYS A 6 0.23 15.23 10.96
N LEU A 7 0.28 14.89 9.66
CA LEU A 7 0.28 13.50 9.19
C LEU A 7 1.68 12.89 9.23
N PHE A 8 2.69 13.68 8.85
CA PHE A 8 4.05 13.19 8.66
C PHE A 8 4.80 13.04 9.98
N ARG A 9 5.54 11.93 10.08
CA ARG A 9 6.49 11.62 11.15
C ARG A 9 7.83 11.25 10.53
N MET A 10 8.89 11.27 11.34
CA MET A 10 10.20 10.82 10.88
C MET A 10 10.32 9.30 10.96
N GLY A 11 10.88 8.69 9.93
CA GLY A 11 11.18 7.26 9.88
C GLY A 11 12.21 6.97 8.80
N GLY A 12 12.75 5.76 8.80
CA GLY A 12 13.74 5.33 7.82
C GLY A 12 13.78 3.81 7.69
N ALA A 13 14.14 3.33 6.50
CA ALA A 13 14.32 1.92 6.23
C ALA A 13 15.51 1.73 5.29
N ALA A 14 16.31 0.69 5.53
CA ALA A 14 17.41 0.30 4.68
C ALA A 14 17.22 -1.15 4.22
N ILE A 15 17.34 -1.38 2.91
CA ILE A 15 17.06 -2.67 2.28
C ILE A 15 18.25 -3.04 1.42
N LEU A 16 18.83 -4.21 1.72
CA LEU A 16 19.92 -4.78 0.94
C LEU A 16 19.35 -5.74 -0.11
N LEU A 17 19.56 -5.41 -1.38
CA LEU A 17 19.17 -6.25 -2.51
C LEU A 17 20.41 -6.88 -3.15
N SER A 18 20.26 -8.10 -3.65
CA SER A 18 21.31 -8.81 -4.40
C SER A 18 20.70 -9.55 -5.57
N ASN A 19 21.40 -9.55 -6.70
CA ASN A 19 21.12 -10.36 -7.87
C ASN A 19 22.00 -11.63 -7.94
N ARG A 20 22.86 -11.86 -6.94
CA ARG A 20 23.78 -13.00 -6.93
C ARG A 20 23.05 -14.30 -6.53
N PRO A 21 23.13 -15.37 -7.31
CA PRO A 21 22.49 -16.65 -6.97
C PRO A 21 22.94 -17.22 -5.62
N SER A 22 24.20 -16.99 -5.24
CA SER A 22 24.78 -17.44 -3.96
C SER A 22 24.09 -16.83 -2.74
N ASP A 23 23.54 -15.61 -2.85
CA ASP A 23 22.87 -14.93 -1.75
C ASP A 23 21.44 -15.42 -1.51
N ARG A 24 20.86 -16.16 -2.47
CA ARG A 24 19.46 -16.61 -2.41
C ARG A 24 19.15 -17.43 -1.15
N ARG A 25 20.10 -18.20 -0.63
CA ARG A 25 19.92 -19.03 0.57
C ARG A 25 19.79 -18.22 1.86
N ARG A 26 20.36 -17.01 1.90
CA ARG A 26 20.32 -16.11 3.07
C ARG A 26 19.29 -14.99 2.93
N SER A 27 18.80 -14.71 1.72
CA SER A 27 17.78 -13.69 1.47
C SER A 27 16.44 -14.07 2.10
N LYS A 28 15.76 -13.07 2.68
CA LYS A 28 14.39 -13.23 3.21
C LYS A 28 13.35 -13.27 2.09
N TYR A 29 13.47 -12.36 1.13
CA TYR A 29 12.49 -12.14 0.08
C TYR A 29 13.15 -12.12 -1.30
N GLN A 30 12.37 -12.46 -2.32
CA GLN A 30 12.69 -12.24 -3.72
C GLN A 30 11.70 -11.21 -4.28
N LEU A 31 12.22 -10.15 -4.93
CA LEU A 31 11.39 -9.25 -5.72
C LEU A 31 10.98 -9.97 -7.01
N ILE A 32 9.68 -10.08 -7.26
CA ILE A 32 9.12 -10.80 -8.42
C ILE A 32 8.69 -9.80 -9.50
N HIS A 33 7.89 -8.80 -9.12
CA HIS A 33 7.35 -7.81 -10.05
C HIS A 33 7.37 -6.41 -9.43
N THR A 34 7.57 -5.41 -10.28
CA THR A 34 7.34 -4.00 -9.96
C THR A 34 6.50 -3.37 -11.04
N VAL A 35 5.45 -2.66 -10.66
CA VAL A 35 4.57 -1.94 -11.60
C VAL A 35 4.44 -0.50 -11.13
N ARG A 36 4.73 0.44 -12.03
CA ARG A 36 4.60 1.87 -11.77
C ARG A 36 3.60 2.49 -12.73
N THR A 37 2.58 3.12 -12.16
CA THR A 37 1.68 4.03 -12.87
C THR A 37 2.14 5.46 -12.61
N HIS A 38 2.26 6.27 -13.66
CA HIS A 38 2.60 7.68 -13.58
C HIS A 38 1.56 8.52 -14.30
N LYS A 39 0.88 9.42 -13.60
CA LYS A 39 -0.14 10.30 -14.16
C LYS A 39 0.26 11.78 -14.24
N GLY A 40 1.54 12.11 -14.05
CA GLY A 40 1.96 13.52 -13.99
C GLY A 40 2.01 14.31 -15.27
N SER A 41 1.53 13.75 -16.38
CA SER A 41 1.17 14.54 -17.56
C SER A 41 -0.19 15.24 -17.42
N ASP A 42 -1.03 14.82 -16.47
CA ASP A 42 -2.31 15.45 -16.16
C ASP A 42 -2.12 16.50 -15.06
N ASP A 43 -2.59 17.74 -15.30
CA ASP A 43 -2.36 18.86 -14.40
C ASP A 43 -2.98 18.65 -13.01
N LYS A 44 -4.14 17.99 -12.93
CA LYS A 44 -4.78 17.69 -11.64
C LYS A 44 -3.94 16.70 -10.86
N CYS A 45 -3.41 15.69 -11.54
CA CYS A 45 -2.52 14.69 -10.94
C CYS A 45 -1.19 15.32 -10.49
N TYR A 46 -0.60 16.18 -11.32
CA TYR A 46 0.67 16.86 -11.06
C TYR A 46 0.58 17.78 -9.84
N ASN A 47 -0.45 18.62 -9.81
CA ASN A 47 -0.65 19.61 -8.75
C ASN A 47 -1.32 19.04 -7.49
N CYS A 48 -1.53 17.71 -7.44
CA CYS A 48 -2.29 17.03 -6.39
C CYS A 48 -1.57 17.01 -5.04
N VAL A 49 -0.25 16.79 -5.07
CA VAL A 49 0.61 16.73 -3.88
C VAL A 49 1.85 17.54 -4.19
N PHE A 50 2.03 18.67 -3.51
CA PHE A 50 3.12 19.59 -3.75
C PHE A 50 3.73 20.09 -2.45
N GLN A 51 5.06 20.22 -2.42
CA GLN A 51 5.71 20.91 -1.32
C GLN A 51 5.65 22.42 -1.59
N GLN A 52 5.20 23.19 -0.61
CA GLN A 52 5.09 24.64 -0.72
C GLN A 52 5.12 25.29 0.67
N GLU A 53 5.32 26.60 0.70
CA GLU A 53 5.18 27.40 1.91
C GLU A 53 3.71 27.72 2.19
N ASP A 54 3.35 27.82 3.46
CA ASP A 54 2.08 28.39 3.89
C ASP A 54 2.18 29.92 4.05
N ASP A 55 1.06 30.58 4.38
CA ASP A 55 0.99 32.04 4.52
C ASP A 55 1.92 32.62 5.60
N THR A 56 2.55 31.76 6.41
CA THR A 56 3.53 32.15 7.43
C THR A 56 4.98 31.80 7.04
N GLY A 57 5.22 31.43 5.78
CA GLY A 57 6.54 31.05 5.26
C GLY A 57 7.01 29.66 5.72
N ARG A 58 6.13 28.84 6.30
CA ARG A 58 6.50 27.50 6.77
C ARG A 58 6.31 26.49 5.66
N VAL A 59 7.41 25.85 5.27
CA VAL A 59 7.40 24.77 4.28
C VAL A 59 6.58 23.58 4.80
N GLY A 60 5.69 23.07 3.96
CA GLY A 60 4.94 21.85 4.21
C GLY A 60 4.43 21.23 2.92
N VAL A 61 3.49 20.30 3.04
CA VAL A 61 2.95 19.56 1.89
C VAL A 61 1.50 19.97 1.63
N ARG A 62 1.19 20.63 0.52
CA ARG A 62 -0.21 20.84 0.12
C ARG A 62 -0.78 19.56 -0.49
N LEU A 63 -1.95 19.16 0.01
CA LEU A 63 -2.75 18.08 -0.56
C LEU A 63 -4.01 18.67 -1.20
N SER A 64 -4.23 18.40 -2.48
CA SER A 64 -5.45 18.80 -3.19
C SER A 64 -6.67 18.02 -2.70
N LYS A 65 -7.85 18.61 -2.84
CA LYS A 65 -9.14 17.91 -2.62
C LYS A 65 -9.35 16.76 -3.60
N ASP A 66 -8.71 16.82 -4.77
CA ASP A 66 -8.78 15.78 -5.80
C ASP A 66 -7.97 14.52 -5.46
N LEU A 67 -7.25 14.50 -4.33
CA LEU A 67 -6.33 13.43 -3.97
C LEU A 67 -6.96 12.04 -4.01
N MET A 68 -8.17 11.88 -3.46
CA MET A 68 -8.83 10.58 -3.43
C MET A 68 -9.24 10.11 -4.84
N ALA A 69 -9.75 11.01 -5.68
CA ALA A 69 -10.15 10.68 -7.04
C ALA A 69 -8.94 10.30 -7.91
N VAL A 70 -7.89 11.12 -7.86
CA VAL A 70 -6.63 10.85 -8.58
C VAL A 70 -5.99 9.54 -8.12
N ALA A 71 -5.99 9.28 -6.80
CA ALA A 71 -5.49 8.04 -6.22
C ALA A 71 -6.26 6.81 -6.72
N GLY A 72 -7.59 6.86 -6.71
CA GLY A 72 -8.45 5.79 -7.19
C GLY A 72 -8.22 5.46 -8.67
N GLU A 73 -8.06 6.47 -9.52
CA GLU A 73 -7.76 6.23 -10.93
C GLU A 73 -6.36 5.66 -11.18
N ALA A 74 -5.35 6.16 -10.45
CA ALA A 74 -3.99 5.66 -10.54
C ALA A 74 -3.89 4.21 -10.05
N LEU A 75 -4.59 3.90 -8.96
CA LEU A 75 -4.77 2.54 -8.42
C LEU A 75 -5.39 1.63 -9.47
N LYS A 76 -6.54 2.01 -10.03
CA LYS A 76 -7.25 1.22 -11.05
C LYS A 76 -6.34 0.87 -12.23
N THR A 77 -5.57 1.85 -12.70
CA THR A 77 -4.60 1.65 -13.79
C THR A 77 -3.48 0.69 -13.38
N ASN A 78 -2.97 0.85 -12.15
CA ASN A 78 -1.92 -0.01 -11.61
C ASN A 78 -2.37 -1.47 -11.47
N ILE A 79 -3.53 -1.72 -10.84
CA ILE A 79 -4.05 -3.08 -10.63
C ILE A 79 -4.45 -3.76 -11.94
N THR A 80 -4.90 -2.99 -12.95
CA THR A 80 -5.18 -3.53 -14.29
C THR A 80 -3.89 -4.04 -14.97
N THR A 81 -2.76 -3.39 -14.70
CA THR A 81 -1.45 -3.78 -15.22
C THR A 81 -0.83 -4.91 -14.40
N LEU A 82 -1.00 -4.88 -13.08
CA LEU A 82 -0.46 -5.89 -12.17
C LEU A 82 -1.21 -7.22 -12.27
N GLY A 83 -2.53 -7.19 -12.42
CA GLY A 83 -3.41 -8.37 -12.39
C GLY A 83 -2.91 -9.53 -13.26
N PRO A 84 -2.63 -9.33 -14.56
CA PRO A 84 -2.12 -10.39 -15.43
C PRO A 84 -0.79 -11.02 -15.01
N LEU A 85 0.02 -10.31 -14.21
CA LEU A 85 1.32 -10.81 -13.75
C LEU A 85 1.22 -11.69 -12.50
N VAL A 86 0.14 -11.56 -11.71
CA VAL A 86 0.07 -12.13 -10.35
C VAL A 86 -1.14 -13.01 -10.10
N LEU A 87 -2.24 -12.78 -10.83
CA LEU A 87 -3.49 -13.51 -10.64
C LEU A 87 -3.48 -14.85 -11.38
N PRO A 88 -4.19 -15.87 -10.86
CA PRO A 88 -4.44 -17.11 -11.58
C PRO A 88 -5.13 -16.87 -12.93
N MET A 89 -4.92 -17.77 -13.91
CA MET A 89 -5.54 -17.64 -15.25
C MET A 89 -7.08 -17.58 -15.20
N SER A 90 -7.72 -18.26 -14.24
CA SER A 90 -9.18 -18.22 -14.06
C SER A 90 -9.70 -16.80 -13.79
N GLU A 91 -9.02 -16.07 -12.91
CA GLU A 91 -9.31 -14.68 -12.58
C GLU A 91 -9.08 -13.75 -13.76
N GLN A 92 -7.98 -13.98 -14.49
CA GLN A 92 -7.67 -13.21 -15.69
C GLN A 92 -8.76 -13.39 -16.75
N LEU A 93 -9.21 -14.62 -17.01
CA LEU A 93 -10.27 -14.91 -17.98
C LEU A 93 -11.60 -14.23 -17.59
N LEU A 94 -11.98 -14.26 -16.31
CA LEU A 94 -13.19 -13.61 -15.82
C LEU A 94 -13.13 -12.07 -15.98
N PHE A 95 -11.99 -11.48 -15.61
CA PHE A 95 -11.75 -10.06 -15.79
C PHE A 95 -11.77 -9.65 -17.27
N PHE A 96 -11.09 -10.37 -18.14
CA PHE A 96 -11.09 -10.10 -19.58
C PHE A 96 -12.48 -10.28 -20.21
N ALA A 97 -13.22 -11.33 -19.83
CA ALA A 97 -14.58 -11.56 -20.32
C ALA A 97 -15.52 -10.40 -19.96
N THR A 98 -15.44 -9.89 -18.72
CA THR A 98 -16.26 -8.75 -18.29
C THR A 98 -15.84 -7.44 -18.96
N LEU A 99 -14.54 -7.22 -19.20
CA LEU A 99 -14.05 -6.09 -19.99
C LEU A 99 -14.55 -6.13 -21.43
N VAL A 100 -14.50 -7.29 -22.09
CA VAL A 100 -15.01 -7.51 -23.45
C VAL A 100 -16.52 -7.29 -23.51
N ALA A 101 -17.29 -7.89 -22.59
CA ALA A 101 -18.73 -7.69 -22.48
C ALA A 101 -19.12 -6.21 -22.35
N LYS A 102 -18.34 -5.44 -21.58
CA LYS A 102 -18.60 -4.02 -21.39
C LYS A 102 -18.18 -3.17 -22.59
N LYS A 103 -16.99 -3.42 -23.15
CA LYS A 103 -16.37 -2.56 -24.18
C LYS A 103 -16.88 -2.86 -25.60
N ILE A 104 -17.06 -4.14 -25.92
CA ILE A 104 -17.48 -4.59 -27.26
C ILE A 104 -19.00 -4.71 -27.34
N PHE A 105 -19.62 -5.38 -26.36
CA PHE A 105 -21.07 -5.60 -26.38
C PHE A 105 -21.89 -4.45 -25.77
N LYS A 106 -21.24 -3.36 -25.33
CA LYS A 106 -21.85 -2.14 -24.75
C LYS A 106 -22.92 -2.43 -23.68
N ILE A 107 -22.77 -3.52 -22.93
CA ILE A 107 -23.73 -3.90 -21.89
C ILE A 107 -23.56 -2.94 -20.70
N LYS A 108 -24.36 -1.87 -20.69
CA LYS A 108 -24.26 -0.76 -19.72
C LYS A 108 -24.49 -1.18 -18.26
N LYS A 109 -25.10 -2.35 -18.00
CA LYS A 109 -25.48 -2.82 -16.66
C LYS A 109 -24.44 -3.70 -15.94
N ILE A 110 -23.33 -4.09 -16.60
CA ILE A 110 -22.32 -4.94 -15.95
C ILE A 110 -21.39 -4.07 -15.10
N LYS A 111 -21.41 -4.29 -13.78
CA LYS A 111 -20.41 -3.70 -12.87
C LYS A 111 -19.02 -4.25 -13.25
N PRO A 112 -17.97 -3.42 -13.32
CA PRO A 112 -16.62 -3.90 -13.55
C PRO A 112 -16.28 -4.97 -12.51
N TYR A 113 -15.80 -6.13 -12.95
CA TYR A 113 -15.26 -7.12 -12.03
C TYR A 113 -13.95 -6.58 -11.45
N ILE A 114 -13.83 -6.58 -10.13
CA ILE A 114 -12.60 -6.26 -9.43
C ILE A 114 -11.96 -7.62 -9.13
N PRO A 115 -10.78 -7.92 -9.70
CA PRO A 115 -10.13 -9.19 -9.45
C PRO A 115 -9.84 -9.41 -7.97
N ASP A 116 -10.00 -10.64 -7.50
CA ASP A 116 -9.69 -10.97 -6.12
C ASP A 116 -8.18 -11.11 -5.91
N PHE A 117 -7.54 -10.02 -5.49
CA PHE A 117 -6.11 -9.98 -5.20
C PHE A 117 -5.72 -10.82 -3.97
N LYS A 118 -6.67 -11.26 -3.13
CA LYS A 118 -6.41 -12.18 -2.02
C LYS A 118 -5.97 -13.56 -2.52
N LEU A 119 -6.29 -13.92 -3.77
CA LEU A 119 -5.79 -15.14 -4.42
C LEU A 119 -4.32 -15.02 -4.88
N ALA A 120 -3.85 -13.79 -5.11
CA ALA A 120 -2.49 -13.51 -5.55
C ALA A 120 -1.54 -13.21 -4.38
N PHE A 121 -2.05 -12.76 -3.24
CA PHE A 121 -1.23 -12.28 -2.14
C PHE A 121 -1.79 -12.72 -0.79
N GLU A 122 -0.89 -13.23 0.03
CA GLU A 122 -1.16 -13.58 1.42
C GLU A 122 -1.00 -12.37 2.33
N HIS A 123 -0.18 -11.37 1.96
CA HIS A 123 0.08 -10.19 2.79
C HIS A 123 0.00 -8.89 1.99
N PHE A 124 -0.54 -7.85 2.62
CA PHE A 124 -0.71 -6.53 2.02
C PHE A 124 -0.02 -5.47 2.88
N CYS A 125 0.83 -4.67 2.25
CA CYS A 125 1.45 -3.48 2.82
C CYS A 125 0.95 -2.29 1.99
N ILE A 126 0.09 -1.48 2.60
CA ILE A 126 -0.59 -0.37 1.96
C ILE A 126 -0.11 0.92 2.59
N HIS A 127 0.67 1.69 1.82
CA HIS A 127 1.10 3.00 2.26
C HIS A 127 -0.10 3.94 2.46
N ALA A 128 -0.28 4.39 3.70
CA ALA A 128 -1.27 5.37 4.05
C ALA A 128 -0.71 6.79 4.02
N GLY A 129 -1.24 7.63 3.13
CA GLY A 129 -1.17 9.09 3.29
C GLY A 129 -1.88 9.54 4.59
N GLY A 130 -2.91 8.80 4.97
CA GLY A 130 -3.74 8.95 6.17
C GLY A 130 -4.88 7.92 6.16
N ARG A 131 -5.72 7.91 7.20
CA ARG A 131 -6.77 6.88 7.41
C ARG A 131 -7.70 6.72 6.20
N ALA A 132 -8.16 7.82 5.61
CA ALA A 132 -9.10 7.79 4.49
C ALA A 132 -8.56 7.01 3.27
N VAL A 133 -7.24 7.03 3.05
CA VAL A 133 -6.60 6.26 1.96
C VAL A 133 -6.69 4.76 2.23
N LEU A 134 -6.51 4.34 3.49
CA LEU A 134 -6.65 2.94 3.89
C LEU A 134 -8.10 2.47 3.75
N ASP A 135 -9.05 3.27 4.22
CA ASP A 135 -10.48 2.94 4.16
C ASP A 135 -10.96 2.78 2.69
N GLU A 136 -10.49 3.65 1.80
CA GLU A 136 -10.82 3.58 0.37
C GLU A 136 -10.18 2.36 -0.31
N LEU A 137 -8.95 1.99 0.07
CA LEU A 137 -8.29 0.79 -0.47
C LEU A 137 -8.92 -0.50 0.04
N GLU A 138 -9.25 -0.57 1.32
CA GLU A 138 -9.97 -1.69 1.93
C GLU A 138 -11.25 -1.98 1.15
N LYS A 139 -12.05 -0.93 0.90
CA LYS A 139 -13.30 -1.03 0.15
C LYS A 139 -13.09 -1.41 -1.32
N ASN A 140 -12.11 -0.81 -2.00
CA ASN A 140 -11.89 -1.06 -3.43
C ASN A 140 -11.29 -2.43 -3.73
N LEU A 141 -10.54 -3.02 -2.79
CA LEU A 141 -9.89 -4.32 -2.96
C LEU A 141 -10.58 -5.43 -2.17
N ASP A 142 -11.68 -5.12 -1.48
CA ASP A 142 -12.43 -6.05 -0.61
C ASP A 142 -11.52 -6.77 0.39
N LEU A 143 -10.65 -5.99 1.05
CA LEU A 143 -9.70 -6.50 2.03
C LEU A 143 -10.34 -6.64 3.40
N SER A 144 -10.01 -7.72 4.11
CA SER A 144 -10.45 -7.90 5.49
C SER A 144 -9.59 -7.11 6.48
N GLU A 145 -10.09 -6.96 7.71
CA GLU A 145 -9.35 -6.31 8.81
C GLU A 145 -7.97 -6.94 9.03
N TRP A 146 -7.85 -8.26 8.89
CA TRP A 146 -6.56 -8.97 9.02
C TRP A 146 -5.51 -8.49 8.00
N HIS A 147 -5.93 -8.22 6.76
CA HIS A 147 -5.04 -7.67 5.73
C HIS A 147 -4.69 -6.20 5.99
N MET A 148 -5.63 -5.44 6.54
CA MET A 148 -5.46 -4.01 6.81
C MET A 148 -4.70 -3.73 8.10
N GLU A 149 -4.66 -4.69 9.03
CA GLU A 149 -4.07 -4.55 10.36
C GLU A 149 -2.62 -4.02 10.32
N PRO A 150 -1.67 -4.55 9.51
CA PRO A 150 -0.30 -4.03 9.48
C PRO A 150 -0.25 -2.55 9.09
N SER A 151 -1.06 -2.15 8.11
CA SER A 151 -1.12 -0.77 7.61
C SER A 151 -1.77 0.18 8.62
N ARG A 152 -2.86 -0.27 9.27
CA ARG A 152 -3.56 0.51 10.29
C ARG A 152 -2.74 0.68 11.56
N MET A 153 -2.10 -0.38 12.04
CA MET A 153 -1.26 -0.32 13.25
C MET A 153 0.00 0.50 12.99
N THR A 154 0.63 0.36 11.82
CA THR A 154 1.76 1.21 11.43
C THR A 154 1.39 2.68 11.42
N LEU A 155 0.26 3.04 10.78
CA LEU A 155 -0.21 4.42 10.76
C LEU A 155 -0.55 4.94 12.16
N ASN A 156 -1.16 4.11 13.02
CA ASN A 156 -1.48 4.48 14.40
C ASN A 156 -0.22 4.74 15.23
N ARG A 157 0.75 3.82 15.20
CA ARG A 157 1.91 3.84 16.08
C ARG A 157 3.02 4.77 15.62
N PHE A 158 3.28 4.82 14.31
CA PHE A 158 4.40 5.55 13.72
C PHE A 158 3.96 6.76 12.89
N GLY A 159 2.67 6.93 12.63
CA GLY A 159 2.18 7.95 11.71
C GLY A 159 2.60 7.69 10.26
N ASN A 160 2.48 8.72 9.41
CA ASN A 160 2.95 8.63 8.03
C ASN A 160 4.46 8.93 7.98
N THR A 161 5.29 7.88 7.90
CA THR A 161 6.74 8.02 7.72
C THR A 161 7.18 8.13 6.25
N SER A 162 6.25 8.55 5.37
CA SER A 162 6.48 8.65 3.93
C SER A 162 6.91 7.29 3.34
N SER A 163 7.95 7.26 2.51
CA SER A 163 8.41 6.07 1.79
C SER A 163 8.77 4.88 2.69
N SER A 164 9.13 5.09 3.96
CA SER A 164 9.50 3.99 4.85
C SER A 164 8.30 3.21 5.40
N SER A 165 7.08 3.75 5.38
CA SER A 165 5.92 3.12 6.04
C SER A 165 5.68 1.66 5.58
N LEU A 166 5.82 1.38 4.28
CA LEU A 166 5.67 0.03 3.72
C LEU A 166 6.60 -1.01 4.37
N TRP A 167 7.77 -0.59 4.83
CA TRP A 167 8.73 -1.48 5.48
C TRP A 167 8.38 -1.71 6.95
N TYR A 168 7.79 -0.73 7.61
CA TYR A 168 7.25 -0.89 8.96
C TYR A 168 6.02 -1.82 8.94
N GLU A 169 5.20 -1.74 7.89
CA GLU A 169 4.06 -2.64 7.68
C GLU A 169 4.51 -4.08 7.43
N LEU A 170 5.56 -4.27 6.61
CA LEU A 170 6.14 -5.60 6.41
C LEU A 170 6.77 -6.13 7.70
N ALA A 171 7.50 -5.27 8.43
CA ALA A 171 8.11 -5.61 9.72
C ALA A 171 7.05 -5.99 10.77
N TYR A 172 5.87 -5.37 10.75
CA TYR A 172 4.75 -5.75 11.61
C TYR A 172 4.33 -7.20 11.34
N SER A 173 4.15 -7.56 10.07
CA SER A 173 3.80 -8.93 9.67
C SER A 173 4.90 -9.94 10.01
N GLU A 174 6.17 -9.56 9.87
CA GLU A 174 7.32 -10.35 10.35
C GLU A 174 7.25 -10.56 11.88
N ALA A 175 7.05 -9.48 12.65
CA ALA A 175 7.00 -9.52 14.11
C ALA A 175 5.80 -10.33 14.65
N LYS A 176 4.66 -10.31 13.94
CA LYS A 176 3.52 -11.18 14.21
C LYS A 176 3.74 -12.65 13.85
N GLY A 177 4.87 -13.01 13.24
CA GLY A 177 5.15 -14.36 12.79
C GLY A 177 4.23 -14.84 11.66
N ARG A 178 3.69 -13.90 10.88
CA ARG A 178 2.71 -14.21 9.81
C ARG A 178 3.38 -14.69 8.52
N ILE A 179 4.63 -14.29 8.28
CA ILE A 179 5.32 -14.55 7.01
C ILE A 179 5.86 -15.98 6.95
N ARG A 180 5.27 -16.82 6.10
CA ARG A 180 5.71 -18.18 5.82
C ARG A 180 6.49 -18.26 4.51
N LYS A 181 7.33 -19.30 4.39
CA LYS A 181 8.04 -19.58 3.13
C LYS A 181 7.04 -19.78 2.00
N GLY A 182 7.24 -19.06 0.90
CA GLY A 182 6.40 -19.13 -0.29
C GLY A 182 5.35 -18.02 -0.37
N ASP A 183 4.99 -17.40 0.75
CA ASP A 183 4.03 -16.31 0.82
C ASP A 183 4.44 -15.14 -0.08
N ARG A 184 3.44 -14.48 -0.62
CA ARG A 184 3.55 -13.32 -1.48
C ARG A 184 3.03 -12.09 -0.74
N THR A 185 3.85 -11.05 -0.71
CA THR A 185 3.51 -9.76 -0.13
C THR A 185 3.39 -8.74 -1.23
N TRP A 186 2.29 -8.01 -1.26
CA TRP A 186 2.10 -6.87 -2.12
C TRP A 186 2.30 -5.57 -1.35
N GLN A 187 3.33 -4.81 -1.73
CA GLN A 187 3.49 -3.43 -1.32
C GLN A 187 2.85 -2.51 -2.37
N ILE A 188 1.95 -1.63 -1.93
CA ILE A 188 1.35 -0.61 -2.77
C ILE A 188 1.50 0.77 -2.13
N ALA A 189 2.02 1.72 -2.91
CA ALA A 189 2.19 3.10 -2.45
C ALA A 189 1.82 4.15 -3.47
N PHE A 190 1.39 5.29 -2.93
CA PHE A 190 1.06 6.49 -3.67
C PHE A 190 2.11 7.58 -3.44
N GLY A 191 2.34 8.42 -4.44
CA GLY A 191 3.27 9.54 -4.33
C GLY A 191 2.93 10.69 -5.27
N SER A 192 3.61 11.82 -5.08
CA SER A 192 3.43 13.02 -5.91
C SER A 192 3.75 12.73 -7.38
N GLY A 193 3.01 13.40 -8.27
CA GLY A 193 3.08 13.14 -9.70
C GLY A 193 1.72 13.14 -10.37
N PHE A 194 0.70 12.36 -10.07
CA PHE A 194 0.53 11.33 -9.06
C PHE A 194 1.07 9.98 -9.54
N LYS A 195 1.64 9.20 -8.62
CA LYS A 195 2.23 7.89 -8.89
C LYS A 195 1.54 6.84 -8.04
N CYS A 196 1.33 5.66 -8.61
CA CYS A 196 0.97 4.45 -7.88
C CYS A 196 2.00 3.38 -8.21
N ASN A 197 2.69 2.87 -7.18
CA ASN A 197 3.75 1.87 -7.33
C ASN A 197 3.33 0.60 -6.59
N SER A 198 3.55 -0.53 -7.26
CA SER A 198 3.36 -1.87 -6.71
C SER A 198 4.68 -2.61 -6.74
N ALA A 199 5.02 -3.29 -5.66
CA ALA A 199 6.12 -4.24 -5.57
C ALA A 199 5.60 -5.56 -5.01
N VAL A 200 5.93 -6.65 -5.70
CA VAL A 200 5.54 -8.01 -5.33
C VAL A 200 6.75 -8.75 -4.83
N TRP A 201 6.67 -9.20 -3.59
CA TRP A 201 7.73 -9.94 -2.92
C TRP A 201 7.27 -11.37 -2.68
N ARG A 202 8.19 -12.33 -2.79
CA ARG A 202 7.97 -13.71 -2.36
C ARG A 202 8.93 -14.06 -1.24
N ALA A 203 8.40 -14.55 -0.11
CA ALA A 203 9.21 -15.04 1.00
C ALA A 203 9.97 -16.32 0.59
N LEU A 204 11.30 -16.27 0.66
CA LEU A 204 12.17 -17.40 0.35
C LEU A 204 12.34 -18.37 1.54
N ARG A 205 12.00 -17.89 2.75
CA ARG A 205 12.00 -18.65 4.00
C ARG A 205 10.89 -18.13 4.91
N THR A 206 10.47 -18.94 5.88
CA THR A 206 9.63 -18.49 6.99
C THR A 206 10.44 -17.52 7.84
N VAL A 207 9.85 -16.38 8.18
CA VAL A 207 10.50 -15.39 9.05
C VAL A 207 10.13 -15.72 10.49
N ASP A 208 11.16 -15.99 11.30
CA ASP A 208 11.03 -16.39 12.70
C ASP A 208 11.16 -15.14 13.59
N PRO A 209 10.09 -14.65 14.23
CA PRO A 209 10.12 -13.42 15.01
C PRO A 209 11.24 -13.40 16.04
N ALA A 210 11.54 -14.55 16.67
CA ALA A 210 12.57 -14.65 17.71
C ALA A 210 13.99 -14.33 17.21
N LYS A 211 14.21 -14.34 15.89
CA LYS A 211 15.53 -14.06 15.26
C LYS A 211 15.58 -12.69 14.60
N GLU A 212 14.47 -11.96 14.58
CA GLU A 212 14.38 -10.68 13.90
C GLU A 212 14.69 -9.51 14.84
N LYS A 213 15.22 -8.45 14.24
CA LYS A 213 15.42 -7.15 14.89
C LYS A 213 14.74 -6.11 14.01
N ASN A 214 13.56 -5.67 14.43
CA ASN A 214 12.77 -4.69 13.70
C ASN A 214 12.05 -3.74 14.68
N PRO A 215 11.47 -2.63 14.21
CA PRO A 215 10.88 -1.60 15.07
C PRO A 215 9.71 -2.04 15.96
N TRP A 216 9.17 -3.24 15.77
CA TRP A 216 8.01 -3.75 16.50
C TRP A 216 8.37 -4.76 17.58
N MET A 217 9.57 -5.34 17.56
CA MET A 217 9.85 -6.56 18.34
C MET A 217 9.60 -6.41 19.84
N ASP A 218 9.85 -5.23 20.41
CA ASP A 218 9.70 -4.97 21.84
C ASP A 218 8.23 -4.81 22.27
N GLU A 219 7.34 -4.39 21.36
CA GLU A 219 5.96 -3.98 21.68
C GLU A 219 4.89 -4.70 20.85
N ILE A 220 5.24 -5.60 19.91
CA ILE A 220 4.29 -6.21 18.97
C ILE A 220 3.15 -6.99 19.66
N HIS A 221 3.40 -7.47 20.88
CA HIS A 221 2.43 -8.20 21.69
C HIS A 221 1.29 -7.33 22.22
N GLU A 222 1.46 -6.00 22.23
CA GLU A 222 0.44 -5.02 22.63
C GLU A 222 -0.54 -4.69 21.49
N PHE A 223 -0.27 -5.15 20.27
CA PHE A 223 -1.09 -4.89 19.08
C PHE A 223 -1.92 -6.13 18.69
N PRO A 224 -3.00 -5.99 17.90
CA PRO A 224 -3.62 -4.73 17.50
C PRO A 224 -4.33 -4.04 18.66
N VAL A 225 -4.36 -2.71 18.60
CA VAL A 225 -5.16 -1.88 19.51
C VAL A 225 -6.44 -1.43 18.81
N GLU A 226 -7.50 -1.20 19.59
CA GLU A 226 -8.71 -0.58 19.05
C GLU A 226 -8.44 0.89 18.72
N VAL A 227 -8.61 1.27 17.45
CA VAL A 227 -8.43 2.66 17.00
C VAL A 227 -9.80 3.30 16.79
N PRO A 228 -10.20 4.26 17.65
CA PRO A 228 -11.51 4.90 17.55
C PRO A 228 -11.75 5.46 16.15
N ARG A 229 -12.97 5.28 15.62
CA ARG A 229 -13.35 5.85 14.31
C ARG A 229 -13.44 7.36 14.35
N VAL A 230 -13.82 7.92 15.49
CA VAL A 230 -13.96 9.34 15.75
C VAL A 230 -13.37 9.61 17.12
N ALA A 231 -12.54 10.65 17.23
CA ALA A 231 -12.06 11.14 18.52
C ALA A 231 -12.61 12.56 18.72
N PRO A 232 -13.14 12.89 19.91
CA PRO A 232 -13.54 14.25 20.21
C PRO A 232 -12.32 15.18 20.19
N ILE A 233 -12.41 16.26 19.41
CA ILE A 233 -11.41 17.32 19.43
C ILE A 233 -11.57 18.04 20.76
N HIS A 234 -10.65 17.78 21.69
CA HIS A 234 -10.56 18.59 22.90
C HIS A 234 -10.11 19.99 22.44
N LYS A 235 -11.02 20.96 22.57
CA LYS A 235 -10.64 22.36 22.39
C LYS A 235 -9.66 22.70 23.52
N PRO A 236 -8.55 23.40 23.19
CA PRO A 236 -7.58 23.84 24.20
C PRO A 236 -8.23 24.74 25.24
#